data_AF-A0A7V8BDQ4-F1
#
_entry.id   AF-A0A7V8BDQ4-F1
#
_cell.length_a   1.000
_cell.length_b   1.000
_cell.length_c   1.000
_cell.angle_alpha   90.00
_cell.angle_beta   90.00
_cell.angle_gamma   90.00
#
_symmetry.space_group_name_H-M   'P 1'
#
loop_
_entity.id
_entity.type
_entity.pdbx_description
1 polymer ?
#
loop_
_entity_poly.entity_id
_entity_poly.type
_entity_poly.pdbx_seq_one_letter_code
_entity_poly.pdbx_strand_id
1 'polypeptide(L)' 'MQIASGTVVGGKVVVEGLSLPDGTPVTVLARGDEVAVRLPLQQETELLEALDEADRVEGISAEELFSRLRRFG' A
#
# COMPACT_ATOMS: atom_id res chain seq x y z
N MET A 1 -19.47 0.20 17.45
CA MET A 1 -18.72 1.33 16.87
C MET A 1 -19.70 2.20 16.11
N GLN A 2 -19.64 3.52 16.29
CA GLN A 2 -20.42 4.48 15.51
C GLN A 2 -19.47 5.30 14.65
N ILE A 3 -19.87 5.61 13.41
CA ILE A 3 -19.10 6.44 12.49
C ILE A 3 -19.88 7.74 12.32
N ALA A 4 -19.25 8.85 12.64
CA ALA A 4 -19.77 10.18 12.41
C ALA A 4 -18.78 10.98 11.56
N SER A 5 -19.30 11.85 10.70
CA SER A 5 -18.47 12.75 9.90
C SER A 5 -18.28 14.06 10.65
N GLY A 6 -17.06 14.59 10.62
CA GLY A 6 -16.71 15.87 11.21
C GLY A 6 -15.74 16.63 10.32
N THR A 7 -15.59 17.92 10.57
CA THR A 7 -14.65 18.79 9.87
C THR A 7 -13.58 19.28 10.83
N VAL A 8 -12.35 19.44 10.35
CA VAL A 8 -11.27 20.02 11.15
C VAL A 8 -11.39 21.55 11.13
N VAL A 9 -11.58 22.16 12.29
CA VAL A 9 -11.59 23.62 12.49
C VAL A 9 -10.57 23.97 13.57
N GLY A 10 -9.57 24.78 13.22
CA GLY A 10 -8.51 25.16 14.17
C GLY A 10 -7.72 23.99 14.75
N GLY A 11 -7.50 22.92 13.96
CA GLY A 11 -6.79 21.72 14.38
C GLY A 11 -7.60 20.77 15.27
N LYS A 12 -8.90 21.04 15.49
CA LYS A 12 -9.81 20.18 16.25
C LYS A 12 -10.87 19.58 15.33
N VAL A 13 -11.19 18.31 15.52
CA VAL A 13 -12.31 17.65 14.83
C VAL A 13 -13.61 18.11 15.46
N VAL A 14 -14.46 18.77 14.68
CA VAL A 14 -15.80 19.21 15.08
C VAL A 14 -16.82 18.29 14.42
N VAL A 15 -17.63 17.62 15.23
CA VAL A 15 -18.71 16.72 14.79
C VAL A 15 -20.04 17.37 15.20
N GLU A 16 -20.89 17.68 14.23
CA GLU A 16 -22.21 18.25 14.51
C GLU A 16 -23.23 17.15 14.83
N GLY A 17 -24.12 17.42 15.79
CA GLY A 17 -25.23 16.52 16.12
C GLY A 17 -24.86 15.26 16.90
N LEU A 18 -23.59 15.08 17.30
CA LEU A 18 -23.15 13.97 18.12
C LEU A 18 -22.72 14.46 19.51
N SER A 19 -23.36 13.92 20.55
CA SER A 19 -22.94 14.10 21.94
C SER A 19 -22.37 12.78 22.47
N LEU A 20 -21.14 12.83 22.99
CA LEU A 20 -20.46 11.69 23.59
C LEU A 20 -20.29 11.95 25.09
N PRO A 21 -20.51 10.95 25.96
CA PRO A 21 -20.23 11.08 27.38
C PRO A 21 -18.75 11.38 27.64
N ASP A 22 -18.47 12.13 28.71
CA ASP A 22 -17.11 12.42 29.14
C ASP A 22 -16.31 11.13 29.39
N GLY A 23 -15.03 11.14 28.99
CA GLY A 23 -14.16 9.97 29.11
C GLY A 23 -14.39 8.88 28.05
N THR A 24 -15.30 9.09 27.09
CA THR A 24 -15.48 8.15 25.97
C THR A 24 -14.19 8.08 25.12
N PRO A 25 -13.57 6.89 24.96
CA PRO A 25 -12.44 6.73 24.06
C PRO A 25 -12.90 6.89 22.61
N VAL A 26 -12.21 7.73 21.85
CA VAL A 26 -12.50 8.01 20.44
C VAL A 26 -11.29 7.74 19.55
N THR A 27 -11.55 7.25 18.35
CA THR A 27 -10.56 7.11 17.28
C THR A 27 -10.92 8.07 16.16
N VAL A 28 -9.98 8.94 15.79
CA VAL A 28 -10.16 9.87 14.66
C VAL A 28 -9.57 9.25 13.41
N LEU A 29 -10.39 9.12 12.37
CA LEU A 29 -9.96 8.73 11.03
C LEU A 29 -10.01 9.96 10.13
N ALA A 30 -8.85 10.54 9.84
CA ALA A 30 -8.74 11.59 8.84
C ALA A 30 -8.57 10.94 7.47
N ARG A 31 -9.45 11.26 6.52
CA ARG A 31 -9.21 10.95 5.11
C ARG A 31 -8.09 11.89 4.67
N GLY A 32 -6.86 11.37 4.57
CA GLY A 32 -5.78 12.12 3.95
C GLY A 32 -6.13 12.45 2.49
N ASP A 33 -5.48 13.48 1.94
CA ASP A 33 -5.40 13.68 0.49
C ASP A 33 -4.50 12.57 -0.10
N GLU A 34 -4.89 11.31 0.09
CA GLU A 34 -4.36 10.23 -0.71
C GLU A 34 -4.99 10.39 -2.08
N VAL A 35 -4.31 11.17 -2.92
CA VAL A 35 -4.55 11.17 -4.35
C VAL A 35 -4.33 9.73 -4.77
N ALA A 36 -5.43 9.01 -5.01
CA ALA A 36 -5.36 7.69 -5.60
C ALA A 36 -4.62 7.84 -6.93
N VAL A 37 -3.39 7.30 -6.99
CA VAL A 37 -2.63 7.26 -8.23
C VAL A 37 -3.39 6.33 -9.17
N ARG A 38 -3.99 6.92 -10.21
CA ARG A 38 -4.74 6.17 -11.21
C ARG A 38 -3.88 5.99 -12.45
N LEU A 39 -3.68 4.73 -12.83
CA LEU A 39 -3.05 4.36 -14.08
C LEU A 39 -4.13 4.12 -15.14
N PRO A 40 -3.92 4.50 -16.41
CA PRO A 40 -4.60 3.91 -17.54
C PRO A 40 -4.42 2.39 -17.53
N LEU A 41 -5.43 1.64 -17.98
CA LEU A 41 -5.45 0.17 -17.97
C LEU A 41 -4.21 -0.47 -18.60
N GLN A 42 -3.68 0.14 -19.66
CA GLN A 42 -2.46 -0.33 -20.33
C GLN A 42 -1.23 -0.26 -19.40
N GLN A 43 -1.06 0.84 -18.67
CA GLN A 43 0.07 1.02 -17.74
C GLN A 43 -0.08 0.14 -16.50
N GLU A 44 -1.31 -0.10 -16.04
CA GLU A 44 -1.57 -1.04 -14.96
C GLU A 44 -1.17 -2.47 -15.36
N THR A 45 -1.49 -2.87 -16.61
CA THR A 45 -1.12 -4.18 -17.14
C THR A 45 0.40 -4.33 -17.24
N GLU A 46 1.09 -3.33 -17.80
CA GLU A 46 2.56 -3.31 -17.89
C GLU A 46 3.23 -3.38 -16.51
N LEU A 47 2.69 -2.65 -15.53
CA LEU A 47 3.21 -2.69 -14.17
C LEU A 47 3.06 -4.07 -13.53
N LEU A 48 1.91 -4.71 -13.69
CA LEU A 48 1.66 -6.05 -13.16
C LEU A 48 2.60 -7.09 -13.79
N GLU A 49 2.84 -7.02 -15.10
CA GLU A 49 3.81 -7.88 -15.78
C GLU A 49 5.24 -7.68 -15.25
N ALA A 50 5.64 -6.43 -14.99
CA ALA A 50 6.95 -6.12 -14.43
C ALA A 50 7.13 -6.62 -12.99
N LEU A 51 6.07 -6.58 -12.18
CA LEU A 51 6.07 -7.16 -10.83
C LEU A 51 6.20 -8.69 -10.89
N ASP A 52 5.40 -9.33 -11.76
CA ASP A 52 5.48 -10.77 -11.97
C ASP A 52 6.87 -11.22 -12.46
N GLU A 53 7.55 -10.42 -13.29
CA GLU A 53 8.95 -10.65 -13.68
C GLU A 53 9.91 -10.52 -12.50
N ALA A 54 9.78 -9.47 -11.68
CA ALA A 54 10.66 -9.23 -10.54
C ALA A 54 10.55 -10.31 -9.46
N ASP A 55 9.37 -10.90 -9.29
CA ASP A 55 9.12 -11.99 -8.34
C ASP A 55 9.66 -13.34 -8.84
N ARG A 56 10.04 -13.46 -10.12
CA ARG A 56 10.67 -14.69 -10.63
C ARG A 56 12.08 -14.82 -10.08
N VAL A 57 12.27 -15.87 -9.29
CA VAL A 57 13.60 -16.35 -8.90
C VAL A 57 14.13 -17.26 -10.01
N GLU A 58 14.46 -16.67 -11.15
CA GLU A 58 15.09 -17.35 -12.27
C GLU A 58 16.62 -17.27 -12.19
N GLY A 59 17.28 -18.40 -12.40
CA GLY A 59 18.74 -18.51 -12.36
C GLY A 59 19.20 -19.86 -11.84
N ILE A 60 20.51 -20.01 -11.77
CA ILE A 60 21.17 -21.15 -11.13
C ILE A 60 22.03 -20.65 -9.99
N SER A 61 22.31 -21.50 -9.01
CA SER A 61 23.24 -21.12 -7.94
C SER A 61 24.65 -20.88 -8.51
N ALA A 62 25.46 -20.13 -7.76
CA ALA A 62 26.85 -19.93 -8.14
C ALA A 62 27.60 -21.26 -8.25
N GLU A 63 27.35 -22.21 -7.34
CA GLU A 63 27.97 -23.55 -7.38
C GLU A 63 27.60 -24.31 -8.66
N GLU A 64 26.33 -24.25 -9.07
CA GLU A 64 25.88 -24.89 -10.30
C GLU A 64 26.51 -24.25 -11.54
N LEU A 65 26.60 -22.91 -11.57
CA LEU A 65 27.30 -22.20 -12.64
C LEU A 65 28.75 -22.67 -12.78
N PHE A 66 29.51 -22.69 -11.68
CA PHE A 66 30.90 -23.16 -11.70
C PHE A 66 31.02 -24.63 -12.07
N SER A 67 30.06 -25.47 -11.66
CA SER A 67 29.98 -26.87 -12.06
C SER A 67 29.81 -27.04 -13.57
N ARG A 68 28.95 -26.23 -14.20
CA ARG A 68 28.72 -26.24 -15.66
C ARG A 68 29.95 -25.76 -16.41
N LEU A 69 30.58 -24.66 -15.99
CA LEU A 69 31.76 -24.10 -16.65
C LEU A 69 32.95 -25.09 -16.68
N ARG A 70 33.14 -25.86 -15.61
CA ARG A 70 34.16 -26.92 -15.55
C ARG A 70 33.96 -28.06 -16.56
N ARG A 71 32.78 -28.20 -17.18
CA ARG A 71 32.53 -29.21 -18.22
C ARG A 71 33.00 -28.77 -19.61
N PHE A 72 33.31 -27.48 -19.78
CA PHE A 72 33.73 -26.89 -21.05
C PHE A 72 35.20 -26.43 -21.06
N GLY A 73 35.94 -26.67 -19.97
CA GLY A 73 37.39 -26.48 -19.86
C GLY A 73 38.09 -27.81 -19.64
#